data_AF-A0A7L2F8R4-F1
#
_entry.id   AF-A0A7L2F8R4-F1
#
_cell.length_a   1.000
_cell.length_b   1.000
_cell.length_c   1.000
_cell.angle_alpha   90.00
_cell.angle_beta   90.00
_cell.angle_gamma   90.00
#
_symmetry.space_group_name_H-M   'P 1'
#
loop_
_entity.id
_entity.type
_entity.pdbx_description
1 polymer ?
#
loop_
_entity_poly.entity_id
_entity_poly.type
_entity_poly.pdbx_seq_one_letter_code
_entity_poly.pdbx_strand_id
1 'polypeptide(L)'
;NSTIKAANLAGLSVLRVINEPTAAAMAYGLHKADVFNVLVVDLGGGTLDVSLLNKMGGMFITRAMAGNNKLGGQDFNQRLMVYLYDQLRQRFGSLPTQKEEIHRLRQAVEAVKLNLTVHEAATLRVLLTLPANQLTRELAKSQVKTNSASQNTKGLKNLGDASTVEGNFVEVVFETEISRKLFEMLNKDLFEKILVPIEQVLQE
;
A
#
# COMPACT_ATOMS: atom_id res chain seq x y z
N ASN A 1 14.57 19.93 16.59
CA ASN A 1 13.39 19.54 15.80
C ASN A 1 13.79 19.43 14.33
N SER A 2 13.78 18.22 13.75
CA SER A 2 14.21 17.96 12.37
C SER A 2 13.27 18.57 11.32
N THR A 3 11.96 18.63 11.60
CA THR A 3 10.95 19.20 10.70
C THR A 3 11.16 20.71 10.49
N ILE A 4 11.45 21.45 11.57
CA ILE A 4 11.76 22.90 11.47
C ILE A 4 13.04 23.13 10.65
N LYS A 5 14.06 22.28 10.85
CA LYS A 5 15.31 22.38 10.08
C LYS A 5 15.06 22.16 8.59
N ALA A 6 14.26 21.16 8.22
CA ALA A 6 13.89 20.89 6.84
C ALA A 6 13.15 22.08 6.19
N ALA A 7 12.20 22.69 6.92
CA ALA A 7 11.48 23.88 6.44
C ALA A 7 12.42 25.08 6.21
N ASN A 8 13.33 25.34 7.15
CA ASN A 8 14.32 26.42 7.00
C ASN A 8 15.27 26.17 5.81
N LEU A 9 15.71 24.93 5.59
CA LEU A 9 16.52 24.56 4.43
C LEU A 9 15.77 24.73 3.10
N ALA A 10 14.45 24.58 3.12
CA ALA A 10 13.58 24.88 1.98
C ALA A 10 13.28 26.39 1.80
N GLY A 11 13.87 27.26 2.62
CA GLY A 11 13.66 28.71 2.56
C GLY A 11 12.34 29.19 3.17
N LEU A 12 11.66 28.36 3.97
CA LEU A 12 10.39 28.70 4.62
C LEU A 12 10.63 29.28 6.02
N SER A 13 9.98 30.40 6.32
CA SER A 13 9.92 30.94 7.68
C SER A 13 8.82 30.23 8.47
N VAL A 14 9.19 29.38 9.44
CA VAL A 14 8.24 28.62 10.26
C VAL A 14 7.59 29.52 11.32
N LEU A 15 6.32 29.89 11.09
CA LEU A 15 5.56 30.71 12.04
C LEU A 15 5.01 29.89 13.22
N ARG A 16 4.56 28.67 12.95
CA ARG A 16 4.02 27.76 13.95
C ARG A 16 4.13 26.32 13.47
N VAL A 17 4.45 25.41 14.38
CA VAL A 17 4.25 23.97 14.19
C VAL A 17 2.95 23.60 14.88
N ILE A 18 2.06 22.92 14.15
CA ILE A 18 0.79 22.42 14.67
C ILE A 18 0.82 20.89 14.63
N ASN A 19 0.21 20.26 15.62
CA ASN A 19 0.04 18.81 15.62
C ASN A 19 -1.04 18.44 14.59
N GLU A 20 -0.83 17.35 13.86
CA GLU A 20 -1.78 16.80 12.88
C GLU A 20 -3.20 16.63 13.44
N PRO A 21 -3.43 16.02 14.62
CA PRO A 21 -4.79 15.87 15.15
C PRO A 21 -5.47 17.21 15.45
N THR A 22 -4.71 18.23 15.88
CA THR A 22 -5.26 19.58 16.08
C THR A 22 -5.61 20.23 14.74
N ALA A 23 -4.76 20.07 13.73
CA ALA A 23 -5.01 20.58 12.38
C ALA A 23 -6.28 19.95 11.78
N ALA A 24 -6.44 18.63 11.91
CA ALA A 24 -7.62 17.89 11.47
C ALA A 24 -8.89 18.34 12.20
N ALA A 25 -8.84 18.46 13.52
CA ALA A 25 -9.98 18.93 14.32
C ALA A 25 -10.38 20.38 13.97
N MET A 26 -9.40 21.26 13.73
CA MET A 26 -9.65 22.62 13.24
C MET A 26 -10.34 22.60 11.88
N ALA A 27 -9.84 21.83 10.91
CA ALA A 27 -10.46 21.71 9.59
C ALA A 27 -11.91 21.18 9.66
N TYR A 28 -12.18 20.25 10.59
CA TYR A 28 -13.51 19.66 10.76
C TYR A 28 -14.52 20.59 11.44
N GLY A 29 -14.12 21.28 12.51
CA GLY A 29 -15.05 21.81 13.51
C GLY A 29 -14.88 23.28 13.87
N LEU A 30 -13.97 24.03 13.25
CA LEU A 30 -13.73 25.44 13.62
C LEU A 30 -15.00 26.29 13.58
N HIS A 31 -15.79 26.16 12.51
CA HIS A 31 -17.01 26.96 12.28
C HIS A 31 -18.31 26.32 12.81
N LYS A 32 -18.26 25.08 13.31
CA LYS A 32 -19.46 24.36 13.80
C LYS A 32 -19.69 24.67 15.27
N ALA A 33 -20.87 25.17 15.62
CA ALA A 33 -21.22 25.50 17.00
C ALA A 33 -21.40 24.24 17.87
N ASP A 34 -21.94 23.17 17.29
CA ASP A 34 -22.37 21.97 18.04
C ASP A 34 -21.30 20.88 18.18
N VAL A 35 -20.05 21.18 17.81
CA VAL A 35 -18.93 20.24 17.94
C VAL A 35 -18.24 20.48 19.27
N PHE A 36 -18.43 19.58 20.22
CA PHE A 36 -17.82 19.66 21.56
C PHE A 36 -16.65 18.71 21.72
N ASN A 37 -16.78 17.45 21.30
CA ASN A 37 -15.72 16.45 21.36
C ASN A 37 -15.43 15.91 19.96
N VAL A 38 -14.16 15.73 19.63
CA VAL A 38 -13.68 15.23 18.33
C VAL A 38 -12.67 14.13 18.59
N LEU A 39 -12.94 12.93 18.10
CA LEU A 39 -11.95 11.87 18.01
C LEU A 39 -11.30 11.92 16.63
N VAL A 40 -10.00 12.12 16.58
CA VAL A 40 -9.20 12.01 15.36
C VAL A 40 -8.51 10.66 15.36
N VAL A 41 -8.70 9.90 14.30
CA VAL A 41 -8.00 8.64 14.03
C VAL A 41 -7.20 8.85 12.74
N ASP A 42 -5.89 9.01 12.87
CA ASP A 42 -4.98 9.20 11.75
C ASP A 42 -4.18 7.91 11.52
N LEU A 43 -4.56 7.15 10.51
CA LEU A 43 -3.83 5.97 10.06
C LEU A 43 -3.05 6.32 8.79
N GLY A 44 -1.81 6.74 8.99
CA GLY A 44 -0.91 7.14 7.92
C GLY A 44 -0.21 5.97 7.23
N GLY A 45 0.87 6.29 6.51
CA GLY A 45 1.68 5.29 5.82
C GLY A 45 2.46 4.37 6.76
N GLY A 46 2.85 4.84 7.95
CA GLY A 46 3.66 4.05 8.90
C GLY A 46 3.32 4.25 10.37
N THR A 47 2.42 5.17 10.70
CA THR A 47 2.01 5.49 12.06
C THR A 47 0.50 5.50 12.16
N LEU A 48 0.01 5.15 13.35
CA LEU A 48 -1.37 5.33 13.77
C LEU A 48 -1.37 6.28 14.96
N ASP A 49 -2.05 7.41 14.85
CA ASP A 49 -2.22 8.38 15.92
C ASP A 49 -3.71 8.58 16.21
N VAL A 50 -4.10 8.44 17.48
CA VAL A 50 -5.47 8.62 17.94
C VAL A 50 -5.50 9.72 18.98
N SER A 51 -6.39 10.70 18.83
CA SER A 51 -6.50 11.84 19.73
C SER A 51 -7.95 12.20 20.00
N LEU A 52 -8.32 12.33 21.27
CA LEU A 52 -9.57 12.92 21.70
C LEU A 52 -9.34 14.41 21.99
N LEU A 53 -10.08 15.28 21.33
CA LEU A 53 -10.00 16.73 21.49
C LEU A 53 -11.34 17.28 21.94
N ASN A 54 -11.31 18.28 22.82
CA ASN A 54 -12.48 19.03 23.24
C ASN A 54 -12.41 20.47 22.70
N LYS A 55 -13.52 20.99 22.19
CA LYS A 55 -13.64 22.37 21.73
C LYS A 55 -14.07 23.26 22.90
N MET A 56 -13.21 24.20 23.30
CA MET A 56 -13.48 25.20 24.32
C MET A 56 -13.14 26.60 23.81
N GLY A 57 -14.12 27.49 23.77
CA GLY A 57 -13.88 28.90 23.39
C GLY A 57 -13.24 29.10 22.02
N GLY A 58 -13.53 28.20 21.06
CA GLY A 58 -12.94 28.23 19.71
C GLY A 58 -11.58 27.55 19.58
N MET A 59 -11.01 27.02 20.67
CA MET A 59 -9.77 26.24 20.66
C MET A 59 -10.06 24.75 20.84
N PHE A 60 -9.25 23.91 20.19
CA PHE A 60 -9.25 22.46 20.43
C PHE A 60 -8.15 22.11 21.42
N ILE A 61 -8.53 21.47 22.53
CA ILE A 61 -7.64 21.01 23.58
C ILE A 61 -7.61 19.48 23.55
N THR A 62 -6.43 18.89 23.44
CA THR A 62 -6.27 17.44 23.52
C THR A 62 -6.57 16.95 24.94
N ARG A 63 -7.50 16.01 25.06
CA ARG A 63 -7.86 15.31 26.29
C ARG A 63 -7.00 14.08 26.51
N ALA A 64 -6.91 13.24 25.48
CA ALA A 64 -6.18 12.00 25.51
C ALA A 64 -5.56 11.71 24.14
N MET A 65 -4.43 11.01 24.14
CA MET A 65 -3.77 10.56 22.93
C MET A 65 -3.19 9.16 23.13
N ALA A 66 -3.28 8.33 22.11
CA ALA A 66 -2.63 7.03 22.02
C ALA A 66 -2.24 6.78 20.56
N GLY A 67 -1.44 5.74 20.31
CA GLY A 67 -1.01 5.46 18.94
C GLY A 67 -0.06 4.27 18.83
N ASN A 68 0.39 4.02 17.60
CA ASN A 68 1.36 3.00 17.28
C ASN A 68 2.28 3.49 16.14
N ASN A 69 3.55 3.74 16.48
CA ASN A 69 4.55 4.25 15.54
C ASN A 69 5.07 3.22 14.52
N LYS A 70 4.52 2.00 14.54
CA LYS A 70 4.91 0.87 13.69
C LYS A 70 3.66 0.17 13.11
N LEU A 71 2.64 0.96 12.80
CA LEU A 71 1.41 0.49 12.19
C LEU A 71 0.90 1.55 11.21
N GLY A 72 0.91 1.21 9.93
CA GLY A 72 0.35 2.06 8.89
C GLY A 72 0.16 1.32 7.56
N GLY A 73 -0.17 2.06 6.51
CA GLY A 73 -0.43 1.54 5.16
C GLY A 73 0.66 0.60 4.61
N GLN A 74 1.93 0.78 5.01
CA GLN A 74 3.03 -0.07 4.57
C GLN A 74 3.01 -1.47 5.20
N ASP A 75 2.45 -1.64 6.40
CA ASP A 75 2.31 -2.95 7.03
C ASP A 75 1.30 -3.82 6.27
N PHE A 76 0.20 -3.21 5.82
CA PHE A 76 -0.78 -3.87 4.96
C PHE A 76 -0.17 -4.30 3.62
N ASN A 77 0.61 -3.42 3.00
CA ASN A 77 1.36 -3.76 1.77
C ASN A 77 2.30 -4.93 2.02
N GLN A 78 3.01 -4.92 3.14
CA GLN A 78 3.97 -5.97 3.48
C GLN A 78 3.29 -7.34 3.64
N ARG A 79 2.11 -7.41 4.25
CA ARG A 79 1.34 -8.66 4.37
C ARG A 79 0.92 -9.20 3.00
N LEU A 80 0.38 -8.34 2.13
CA LEU A 80 0.03 -8.73 0.76
C LEU A 80 1.27 -9.15 -0.05
N MET A 81 2.39 -8.43 0.14
CA MET A 81 3.66 -8.75 -0.51
C MET A 81 4.19 -10.14 -0.13
N VAL A 82 4.11 -10.51 1.15
CA VAL A 82 4.51 -11.85 1.63
C VAL A 82 3.65 -12.94 0.98
N TYR A 83 2.33 -12.74 0.91
CA TYR A 83 1.41 -13.65 0.22
C TYR A 83 1.77 -13.80 -1.27
N LEU A 84 2.06 -12.69 -1.96
CA LEU A 84 2.45 -12.72 -3.38
C LEU A 84 3.80 -13.41 -3.60
N TYR A 85 4.76 -13.25 -2.68
CA TYR A 85 6.02 -14.00 -2.76
C TYR A 85 5.83 -15.51 -2.60
N ASP A 86 4.92 -15.95 -1.73
CA ASP A 86 4.57 -17.36 -1.63
C ASP A 86 3.93 -17.87 -2.94
N GLN A 87 3.01 -17.10 -3.53
CA GLN A 87 2.42 -17.40 -4.84
C GLN A 87 3.48 -17.47 -5.95
N LEU A 88 4.43 -16.53 -5.99
CA LEU A 88 5.53 -16.54 -6.96
C LEU A 88 6.43 -17.77 -6.79
N ARG A 89 6.75 -18.14 -5.56
CA ARG A 89 7.53 -19.37 -5.29
C ARG A 89 6.78 -20.62 -5.70
N GLN A 90 5.48 -20.71 -5.44
CA GLN A 90 4.67 -21.86 -5.83
C GLN A 90 4.52 -21.98 -7.35
N ARG A 91 4.30 -20.86 -8.06
CA ARG A 91 4.08 -20.86 -9.51
C ARG A 91 5.37 -20.94 -10.32
N PHE A 92 6.46 -20.33 -9.87
CA PHE A 92 7.70 -20.19 -10.67
C PHE A 92 8.93 -20.79 -9.99
N GLY A 93 8.84 -21.27 -8.75
CA GLY A 93 9.98 -21.82 -8.00
C GLY A 93 11.09 -20.81 -7.70
N SER A 94 10.86 -19.52 -7.92
CA SER A 94 11.86 -18.46 -7.74
C SER A 94 11.19 -17.10 -7.47
N LEU A 95 11.99 -16.13 -7.04
CA LEU A 95 11.56 -14.77 -6.74
C LEU A 95 12.32 -13.76 -7.59
N PRO A 96 11.74 -12.57 -7.87
CA PRO A 96 12.48 -11.48 -8.49
C PRO A 96 13.63 -11.07 -7.59
N THR A 97 14.82 -10.93 -8.17
CA THR A 97 16.05 -10.55 -7.46
C THR A 97 16.47 -9.10 -7.77
N GLN A 98 15.96 -8.55 -8.88
CA GLN A 98 16.29 -7.21 -9.32
C GLN A 98 15.55 -6.16 -8.47
N LYS A 99 16.29 -5.16 -7.96
CA LYS A 99 15.72 -4.12 -7.08
C LYS A 99 14.59 -3.34 -7.75
N GLU A 100 14.72 -3.06 -9.05
CA GLU A 100 13.73 -2.34 -9.84
C GLU A 100 12.43 -3.14 -10.00
N GLU A 101 12.52 -4.45 -10.19
CA GLU A 101 11.35 -5.35 -10.27
C GLU A 101 10.64 -5.49 -8.93
N ILE A 102 11.41 -5.63 -7.85
CA ILE A 102 10.87 -5.64 -6.50
C ILE A 102 10.15 -4.32 -6.22
N HIS A 103 10.70 -3.19 -6.69
CA HIS A 103 10.04 -1.89 -6.59
C HIS A 103 8.74 -1.82 -7.41
N ARG A 104 8.73 -2.28 -8.67
CA ARG A 104 7.51 -2.36 -9.48
C ARG A 104 6.44 -3.24 -8.84
N LEU A 105 6.82 -4.38 -8.27
CA LEU A 105 5.90 -5.25 -7.55
C LEU A 105 5.32 -4.56 -6.30
N ARG A 106 6.13 -3.81 -5.54
CA ARG A 106 5.63 -2.99 -4.41
C ARG A 106 4.63 -1.91 -4.85
N GLN A 107 4.89 -1.24 -5.98
CA GLN A 107 3.97 -0.24 -6.54
C GLN A 107 2.65 -0.89 -6.97
N ALA A 108 2.71 -2.07 -7.60
CA ALA A 108 1.52 -2.83 -7.97
C ALA A 108 0.71 -3.29 -6.75
N VAL A 109 1.38 -3.68 -5.67
CA VAL A 109 0.74 -4.01 -4.38
C VAL A 109 0.00 -2.82 -3.79
N GLU A 110 0.63 -1.63 -3.76
CA GLU A 110 -0.03 -0.40 -3.30
C GLU A 110 -1.26 -0.10 -4.17
N ALA A 111 -1.13 -0.18 -5.49
CA ALA A 111 -2.24 0.07 -6.41
C ALA A 111 -3.41 -0.91 -6.20
N VAL A 112 -3.12 -2.20 -5.99
CA VAL A 112 -4.14 -3.20 -5.67
C VAL A 112 -4.85 -2.86 -4.35
N LYS A 113 -4.10 -2.56 -3.28
CA LYS A 113 -4.69 -2.15 -2.00
C LYS A 113 -5.64 -0.95 -2.17
N LEU A 114 -5.21 0.08 -2.89
CA LEU A 114 -6.03 1.26 -3.14
C LEU A 114 -7.29 0.92 -3.93
N ASN A 115 -7.19 0.10 -4.98
CA ASN A 115 -8.35 -0.35 -5.75
C ASN A 115 -9.33 -1.17 -4.90
N LEU A 116 -8.83 -2.01 -3.98
CA LEU A 116 -9.66 -2.78 -3.06
C LEU A 116 -10.44 -1.93 -2.06
N THR A 117 -10.14 -0.64 -1.91
CA THR A 117 -10.96 0.27 -1.09
C THR A 117 -12.33 0.53 -1.72
N VAL A 118 -12.43 0.45 -3.05
CA VAL A 118 -13.68 0.71 -3.79
C VAL A 118 -14.25 -0.56 -4.43
N HIS A 119 -13.39 -1.52 -4.77
CA HIS A 119 -13.78 -2.74 -5.46
C HIS A 119 -13.64 -4.00 -4.58
N GLU A 120 -14.41 -5.03 -4.91
CA GLU A 120 -14.36 -6.35 -4.24
C GLU A 120 -13.18 -7.21 -4.71
N ALA A 121 -12.60 -6.88 -5.87
CA ALA A 121 -11.42 -7.55 -6.40
C ALA A 121 -10.58 -6.58 -7.26
N ALA A 122 -9.29 -6.86 -7.37
CA ALA A 122 -8.36 -6.13 -8.22
C ALA A 122 -7.28 -7.07 -8.77
N THR A 123 -6.90 -6.86 -10.04
CA THR A 123 -5.87 -7.66 -10.71
C THR A 123 -4.50 -7.02 -10.54
N LEU A 124 -3.54 -7.81 -10.05
CA LEU A 124 -2.11 -7.48 -10.08
C LEU A 124 -1.50 -8.09 -11.33
N ARG A 125 -0.90 -7.26 -12.19
CA ARG A 125 -0.15 -7.71 -13.37
C ARG A 125 1.20 -7.03 -13.42
N VAL A 126 2.29 -7.80 -13.38
CA VAL A 126 3.67 -7.28 -13.46
C VAL A 126 4.54 -8.18 -14.33
N LEU A 127 5.43 -7.58 -15.11
CA LEU A 127 6.49 -8.28 -15.83
C LEU A 127 7.70 -8.46 -14.89
N LEU A 128 8.16 -9.71 -14.75
CA LEU A 128 9.26 -10.11 -13.88
C LEU A 128 10.31 -10.93 -14.62
N THR A 129 11.56 -10.74 -14.25
CA THR A 129 12.70 -11.50 -14.75
C THR A 129 13.14 -12.48 -13.68
N LEU A 130 12.88 -13.76 -13.90
CA LEU A 130 13.13 -14.82 -12.93
C LEU A 130 14.30 -15.72 -13.36
N PRO A 131 15.08 -16.28 -12.41
CA PRO A 131 16.09 -17.27 -12.73
C PRO A 131 15.50 -18.49 -13.45
N ALA A 132 16.16 -18.93 -14.52
CA ALA A 132 15.73 -20.00 -15.38
C ALA A 132 15.88 -21.37 -14.68
N ASN A 133 14.80 -21.85 -14.08
CA ASN A 133 14.65 -23.20 -13.53
C ASN A 133 13.70 -24.05 -14.40
N GLN A 134 13.46 -25.32 -14.04
CA GLN A 134 12.57 -26.20 -14.82
C GLN A 134 11.16 -25.61 -14.98
N LEU A 135 10.56 -25.14 -13.87
CA LEU A 135 9.21 -24.55 -13.86
C LEU A 135 9.08 -23.32 -14.78
N THR A 136 9.96 -22.33 -14.63
CA THR A 136 9.95 -21.10 -15.44
C THR A 136 10.18 -21.39 -16.91
N ARG A 137 11.03 -22.35 -17.25
CA ARG A 137 11.27 -22.77 -18.65
C ARG A 137 10.05 -23.47 -19.27
N GLU A 138 9.34 -24.30 -18.52
CA GLU A 138 8.10 -24.94 -19.00
C GLU A 138 6.97 -23.93 -19.20
N LEU A 139 6.82 -22.99 -18.28
CA LEU A 139 5.82 -21.93 -18.35
C LEU A 139 6.09 -20.97 -19.52
N ALA A 140 7.33 -20.54 -19.71
CA ALA A 140 7.69 -19.70 -20.85
C ALA A 140 7.45 -20.42 -22.18
N LYS A 141 7.80 -21.71 -22.30
CA LYS A 141 7.52 -22.52 -23.50
C LYS A 141 6.02 -22.67 -23.78
N SER A 142 5.19 -22.72 -22.73
CA SER A 142 3.73 -22.83 -22.86
C SER A 142 3.11 -21.51 -23.32
N GLN A 143 3.57 -20.38 -22.78
CA GLN A 143 3.16 -19.04 -23.22
C GLN A 143 3.61 -18.70 -24.66
N VAL A 144 4.75 -19.23 -25.12
CA VAL A 144 5.21 -19.07 -26.51
C VAL A 144 4.34 -19.88 -27.49
N LYS A 145 3.90 -21.09 -27.11
CA LYS A 145 3.08 -21.95 -27.99
C LYS A 145 1.65 -21.45 -28.20
N THR A 146 1.08 -20.68 -27.26
CA THR A 146 -0.25 -20.08 -27.43
C THR A 146 -0.28 -18.96 -28.47
N ASN A 147 0.87 -18.37 -28.83
CA ASN A 147 0.95 -17.28 -29.80
C ASN A 147 1.15 -17.73 -31.26
N SER A 148 1.27 -19.02 -31.54
CA SER A 148 1.34 -19.54 -32.92
C SER A 148 -0.02 -19.83 -33.57
N ALA A 149 -1.14 -19.46 -32.93
CA ALA A 149 -2.50 -19.69 -33.44
C ALA A 149 -3.36 -18.41 -33.43
N SER A 150 -2.93 -17.37 -34.15
CA SER A 150 -3.84 -16.37 -34.73
C SER A 150 -3.15 -15.57 -35.82
N GLN A 151 -3.38 -15.96 -37.07
CA GLN A 151 -3.09 -15.11 -38.23
C GLN A 151 -4.20 -14.05 -38.40
N ASN A 152 -3.75 -12.87 -38.86
CA ASN A 152 -4.49 -11.77 -39.48
C ASN A 152 -5.31 -10.82 -38.60
N THR A 153 -4.70 -9.69 -38.25
CA THR A 153 -5.20 -8.35 -38.64
C THR A 153 -4.06 -7.32 -38.57
N LYS A 154 -3.98 -6.47 -39.59
CA LYS A 154 -2.97 -5.42 -39.75
C LYS A 154 -3.22 -4.26 -38.78
N GLY A 155 -2.15 -3.82 -38.12
CA GLY A 155 -1.94 -2.41 -37.79
C GLY A 155 -2.41 -1.96 -36.41
N LEU A 156 -1.66 -2.30 -35.37
CA LEU A 156 -1.37 -1.43 -34.22
C LEU A 156 -0.05 -1.94 -33.62
N LYS A 157 0.89 -1.03 -33.31
CA LYS A 157 2.16 -1.36 -32.67
C LYS A 157 1.87 -1.93 -31.26
N ASN A 158 1.79 -3.25 -31.15
CA ASN A 158 1.82 -3.94 -29.88
C ASN A 158 3.21 -3.81 -29.28
N LEU A 159 3.31 -3.16 -28.12
CA LEU A 159 4.49 -3.32 -27.25
C LEU A 159 4.61 -4.80 -26.90
N GLY A 160 5.81 -5.33 -27.07
CA GLY A 160 6.04 -6.76 -27.23
C GLY A 160 5.75 -7.59 -25.98
N ASP A 161 4.76 -8.46 -26.08
CA ASP A 161 4.61 -9.66 -25.27
C ASP A 161 5.50 -10.78 -25.87
N ALA A 162 6.82 -10.64 -25.72
CA ALA A 162 7.77 -11.66 -26.11
C ALA A 162 8.63 -12.03 -24.90
N SER A 163 8.52 -13.28 -24.45
CA SER A 163 9.42 -13.85 -23.46
C SER A 163 10.78 -14.07 -24.12
N THR A 164 11.74 -13.21 -23.79
CA THR A 164 13.12 -13.28 -24.28
C THR A 164 13.94 -14.12 -23.31
N VAL A 165 14.54 -15.22 -23.79
CA VAL A 165 15.50 -16.03 -23.00
C VAL A 165 16.89 -15.45 -23.25
N GLU A 166 17.28 -14.44 -22.49
CA GLU A 166 18.66 -13.96 -22.45
C GLU A 166 19.39 -14.58 -21.25
N GLY A 167 20.23 -15.60 -21.51
CA GLY A 167 21.07 -16.22 -20.50
C GLY A 167 20.32 -17.09 -19.48
N ASN A 168 20.69 -16.97 -18.20
CA ASN A 168 20.17 -17.77 -17.08
C ASN A 168 18.85 -17.24 -16.50
N PHE A 169 18.16 -16.34 -17.20
CA PHE A 169 16.92 -15.70 -16.76
C PHE A 169 15.80 -15.83 -17.79
N VAL A 170 14.56 -15.73 -17.32
CA VAL A 170 13.33 -15.86 -18.11
C VAL A 170 12.38 -14.74 -17.71
N GLU A 171 11.88 -13.98 -18.69
CA GLU A 171 10.82 -13.01 -18.48
C GLU A 171 9.45 -13.71 -18.41
N VAL A 172 8.70 -13.41 -17.36
CA VAL A 172 7.35 -13.93 -17.14
C VAL A 172 6.40 -12.81 -16.73
N VAL A 173 5.18 -12.87 -17.24
CA VAL A 173 4.08 -12.03 -16.75
C VAL A 173 3.47 -12.73 -15.53
N PHE A 174 3.59 -12.10 -14.37
CA PHE A 174 2.88 -12.53 -13.17
C PHE A 174 1.55 -11.79 -13.08
N GLU A 175 0.47 -12.54 -13.21
CA GLU A 175 -0.89 -12.05 -13.12
C GLU A 175 -1.68 -12.83 -12.07
N THR A 176 -2.35 -12.12 -11.16
CA THR A 176 -3.23 -12.73 -10.17
C THR A 176 -4.31 -11.74 -9.75
N GLU A 177 -5.53 -12.25 -9.57
CA GLU A 177 -6.61 -11.49 -8.94
C GLU A 177 -6.49 -11.58 -7.42
N ILE A 178 -6.68 -10.46 -6.73
CA ILE A 178 -6.74 -10.37 -5.27
C ILE A 178 -8.13 -9.87 -4.90
N SER A 179 -8.84 -10.61 -4.06
CA SER A 179 -10.14 -10.18 -3.53
C SER A 179 -9.98 -9.34 -2.26
N ARG A 180 -10.94 -8.46 -2.00
CA ARG A 180 -11.06 -7.69 -0.76
C ARG A 180 -11.10 -8.62 0.44
N LYS A 181 -11.88 -9.69 0.38
CA LYS A 181 -11.96 -10.72 1.42
C LYS A 181 -10.60 -11.35 1.76
N LEU A 182 -9.79 -11.66 0.74
CA LEU A 182 -8.43 -12.16 0.96
C LEU A 182 -7.55 -11.11 1.65
N PHE A 183 -7.57 -9.88 1.15
CA PHE A 183 -6.81 -8.78 1.74
C PHE A 183 -7.19 -8.52 3.19
N GLU A 184 -8.49 -8.53 3.50
CA GLU A 184 -9.00 -8.34 4.86
C GLU A 184 -8.56 -9.48 5.79
N MET A 185 -8.64 -10.73 5.32
CA MET A 185 -8.17 -11.90 6.05
C MET A 185 -6.68 -11.83 6.37
N LEU A 186 -5.84 -11.44 5.41
CA LEU A 186 -4.38 -11.31 5.61
C LEU A 186 -3.99 -10.25 6.65
N ASN A 187 -4.88 -9.28 6.86
CA ASN A 187 -4.65 -8.10 7.69
C ASN A 187 -5.58 -8.03 8.92
N LYS A 188 -6.31 -9.11 9.22
CA LYS A 188 -7.30 -9.13 10.31
C LYS A 188 -6.71 -8.65 11.64
N ASP A 189 -5.52 -9.12 12.00
CA ASP A 189 -4.85 -8.72 13.23
C ASP A 189 -4.42 -7.25 13.24
N LEU A 190 -4.11 -6.66 12.07
CA LEU A 190 -3.79 -5.24 11.97
C LEU A 190 -5.02 -4.37 12.18
N PHE A 191 -6.18 -4.78 11.67
CA PHE A 191 -7.45 -4.08 11.93
C PHE A 191 -7.82 -4.13 13.42
N GLU A 192 -7.64 -5.28 14.07
CA GLU A 192 -7.85 -5.41 15.52
C GLU A 192 -6.90 -4.49 16.31
N LYS A 193 -5.63 -4.39 15.90
CA LYS A 193 -4.64 -3.50 16.54
C LYS A 193 -4.98 -2.01 16.41
N ILE A 194 -5.74 -1.60 15.40
CA ILE A 194 -6.19 -0.19 15.26
C ILE A 194 -7.17 0.18 16.39
N LEU A 195 -7.97 -0.77 16.88
CA LEU A 195 -8.98 -0.51 17.90
C LEU A 195 -8.38 -0.24 19.28
N VAL A 196 -7.21 -0.84 19.59
CA VAL A 196 -6.55 -0.72 20.90
C VAL A 196 -6.32 0.73 21.32
N PRO A 197 -5.64 1.61 20.54
CA PRO A 197 -5.46 3.01 20.93
C PRO A 197 -6.76 3.80 20.94
N ILE A 198 -7.78 3.39 20.17
CA ILE A 198 -9.12 4.02 20.20
C ILE A 198 -9.78 3.75 21.55
N GLU A 199 -9.81 2.49 21.99
CA GLU A 199 -10.37 2.11 23.29
C GLU A 199 -9.64 2.79 24.46
N GLN A 200 -8.30 2.89 24.40
CA GLN A 200 -7.50 3.59 25.40
C GLN A 200 -7.89 5.06 25.53
N VAL A 201 -8.04 5.76 24.41
CA VAL A 201 -8.39 7.19 24.40
C VAL A 201 -9.82 7.44 24.86
N LEU A 202 -10.73 6.48 24.66
CA LEU A 202 -12.14 6.59 25.07
C LEU A 202 -12.40 6.25 26.55
N GLN A 203 -11.40 5.78 27.30
CA GLN A 203 -11.51 5.55 28.74
C GLN A 203 -11.39 6.84 29.57
N GLU A 204 -10.99 7.95 28.95
CA GLU A 204 -10.80 9.28 29.54
C GLU A 204 -12.04 10.18 29.37
#